data_AF-A0AAV9DBG6-F1
#
_entry.id   AF-A0AAV9DBG6-F1
#
_cell.length_a   1.000
_cell.length_b   1.000
_cell.length_c   1.000
_cell.angle_alpha   90.00
_cell.angle_beta   90.00
_cell.angle_gamma   90.00
#
_symmetry.space_group_name_H-M   'P 1'
#
loop_
_entity.id
_entity.type
_entity.pdbx_description
1 polymer ?
#
loop_
_entity_poly.entity_id
_entity_poly.type
_entity_poly.pdbx_seq_one_letter_code
_entity_poly.pdbx_strand_id
1 'polypeptide(L)'
;MPELVILNGEKLHKLASLIYRQEVEAIQNIKFPSEPELAKYLRDCRSGYDSAVSLVDAGSQLLHKWQDDKTMSPIAHDIFDFVVASANSALQTVRNYTLRLNYLNKISDHSKTLMNALNELDPTNVINVQRLAKDAATYRNAMLEYTRKYQSPASRNFSKMLKDTGLKFQDLVQRYDSHKLMMNPV
;
A
#
# COMPACT_ATOMS: atom_id res chain seq x y z
N MET A 1 -8.87 15.72 -12.52
CA MET A 1 -8.71 15.57 -11.06
C MET A 1 -7.35 14.94 -10.79
N PRO A 2 -6.52 15.40 -9.84
CA PRO A 2 -5.21 14.81 -9.63
C PRO A 2 -5.32 13.48 -8.90
N GLU A 3 -4.60 12.50 -9.46
CA GLU A 3 -4.71 11.08 -9.18
C GLU A 3 -3.80 10.68 -8.02
N LEU A 4 -4.28 9.79 -7.14
CA LEU A 4 -3.43 9.19 -6.12
C LEU A 4 -2.24 8.53 -6.83
N VAL A 5 -1.00 8.76 -6.36
CA VAL A 5 0.11 7.92 -6.80
C VAL A 5 -0.07 6.57 -6.12
N ILE A 6 -0.90 5.73 -6.76
CA ILE A 6 -1.04 4.32 -6.42
C ILE A 6 0.30 3.69 -6.77
N LEU A 7 1.07 3.39 -5.74
CA LEU A 7 2.27 2.58 -5.90
C LEU A 7 1.83 1.14 -6.12
N ASN A 8 2.51 0.42 -7.00
CA ASN A 8 2.26 -0.99 -7.28
C ASN A 8 3.55 -1.80 -7.08
N GLY A 9 3.38 -3.10 -6.80
CA GLY A 9 4.47 -4.09 -6.67
C GLY A 9 5.70 -3.57 -5.94
N GLU A 10 6.83 -3.52 -6.65
CA GLU A 10 8.13 -3.13 -6.10
C GLU A 10 8.14 -1.73 -5.45
N LYS A 11 7.36 -0.77 -5.96
CA LYS A 11 7.30 0.58 -5.38
C LYS A 11 6.61 0.56 -4.01
N LEU A 12 5.57 -0.27 -3.84
CA LEU A 12 4.92 -0.48 -2.55
C LEU A 12 5.88 -1.17 -1.56
N HIS A 13 6.65 -2.16 -2.02
CA HIS A 13 7.66 -2.80 -1.17
C HIS A 13 8.74 -1.82 -0.70
N LYS A 14 9.21 -0.95 -1.59
CA LYS A 14 10.16 0.12 -1.25
C LYS A 14 9.57 1.07 -0.21
N LEU A 15 8.30 1.46 -0.35
CA LEU A 15 7.63 2.30 0.65
C LEU A 15 7.50 1.58 2.00
N ALA A 16 7.08 0.32 2.02
CA ALA A 16 6.98 -0.48 3.24
C ALA A 16 8.35 -0.60 3.94
N SER A 17 9.42 -0.86 3.18
CA SER A 17 10.78 -0.93 3.72
C SER A 17 11.25 0.42 4.27
N LEU A 18 10.91 1.53 3.61
CA LEU A 18 11.28 2.86 4.08
C LEU A 18 10.61 3.17 5.42
N ILE A 19 9.31 2.92 5.52
CA ILE A 19 8.53 3.14 6.75
C ILE A 19 9.07 2.29 7.89
N TYR A 20 9.35 1.01 7.64
CA TYR A 20 9.95 0.11 8.64
C TYR A 20 11.26 0.67 9.20
N ARG A 21 12.16 1.13 8.33
CA ARG A 21 13.44 1.71 8.75
C ARG A 21 13.22 2.98 9.58
N GLN A 22 12.29 3.84 9.19
CA GLN A 22 11.94 5.03 9.96
C GLN A 22 11.39 4.69 11.35
N GLU A 23 10.58 3.64 11.48
CA GLU A 23 10.08 3.16 12.77
C GLU A 23 11.23 2.61 13.62
N VAL A 24 12.13 1.82 13.05
CA VAL A 24 13.31 1.30 13.77
C VAL A 24 14.21 2.46 14.23
N GLU A 25 14.43 3.48 13.41
CA GLU A 25 15.20 4.67 13.80
C GLU A 25 14.51 5.48 14.90
N ALA A 26 13.18 5.45 14.98
CA ALA A 26 12.42 6.18 15.99
C ALA A 26 12.74 5.71 17.42
N ILE A 27 13.34 4.53 17.62
CA ILE A 27 13.77 4.07 18.94
C ILE A 27 14.75 5.04 19.62
N GLN A 28 15.51 5.80 18.83
CA GLN A 28 16.45 6.80 19.35
C GLN A 28 15.73 7.95 20.07
N ASN A 29 14.45 8.17 19.75
CA ASN A 29 13.64 9.28 20.24
C ASN A 29 12.52 8.82 21.19
N ILE A 30 12.40 7.52 21.47
CA ILE A 30 11.36 6.95 22.32
C ILE A 30 12.01 6.42 23.60
N LYS A 31 11.48 6.84 24.76
CA LYS A 31 11.87 6.25 26.05
C LYS A 31 11.05 5.00 26.30
N PHE A 32 11.70 3.84 26.27
CA PHE A 32 11.08 2.57 26.60
C PHE A 32 11.20 2.28 28.09
N PRO A 33 10.14 1.81 28.77
CA PRO A 33 10.20 1.45 30.19
C PRO A 33 11.13 0.28 30.49
N SER A 34 11.37 -0.59 29.50
CA SER A 34 12.18 -1.80 29.64
C SER A 34 12.64 -2.33 28.28
N GLU A 35 13.65 -3.21 28.28
CA GLU A 35 14.11 -3.89 27.05
C GLU A 35 13.03 -4.77 26.39
N PRO A 36 12.18 -5.51 27.14
CA PRO A 36 11.06 -6.25 26.53
C PRO A 36 10.10 -5.37 25.73
N GLU A 37 9.79 -4.16 26.20
CA GLU A 37 8.91 -3.22 25.49
C GLU A 37 9.57 -2.68 24.21
N LEU A 38 10.87 -2.38 24.24
CA LEU A 38 11.64 -2.05 23.03
C LEU A 38 11.64 -3.23 22.04
N ALA A 39 11.87 -4.45 22.52
CA ALA A 39 11.88 -5.63 21.66
C ALA A 39 10.48 -5.89 21.05
N LYS A 40 9.41 -5.67 21.82
CA LYS A 40 8.03 -5.75 21.31
C LYS A 40 7.78 -4.72 20.23
N TYR A 41 8.16 -3.46 20.46
CA TYR A 41 8.05 -2.39 19.47
C TYR A 41 8.71 -2.78 18.14
N LEU A 42 9.97 -3.22 18.19
CA LEU A 42 10.72 -3.62 16.99
C LEU A 42 10.08 -4.82 16.26
N ARG A 43 9.58 -5.81 17.00
CA ARG A 43 8.84 -6.94 16.42
C ARG A 43 7.54 -6.50 15.76
N ASP A 44 6.81 -5.58 16.36
CA ASP A 44 5.54 -5.07 15.81
C ASP A 44 5.78 -4.24 14.55
N CYS A 45 6.82 -3.40 14.51
CA CYS A 45 7.25 -2.67 13.31
C CYS A 45 7.62 -3.65 12.18
N ARG A 46 8.40 -4.68 12.50
CA ARG A 46 8.76 -5.73 11.54
C ARG A 46 7.53 -6.48 11.03
N SER A 47 6.60 -6.83 11.92
CA SER A 47 5.34 -7.48 11.56
C SER A 47 4.51 -6.60 10.63
N GLY A 48 4.48 -5.28 10.86
CA GLY A 48 3.79 -4.34 9.98
C GLY A 48 4.37 -4.34 8.55
N TYR A 49 5.70 -4.37 8.44
CA TYR A 49 6.40 -4.53 7.17
C TYR A 49 6.07 -5.85 6.48
N ASP A 50 6.25 -6.97 7.19
CA ASP A 50 6.05 -8.31 6.63
C ASP A 50 4.59 -8.51 6.20
N SER A 51 3.62 -7.99 6.97
CA SER A 51 2.19 -7.99 6.60
C SER A 51 1.93 -7.20 5.32
N ALA A 52 2.51 -6.01 5.17
CA ALA A 52 2.33 -5.20 3.96
C ALA A 52 2.91 -5.87 2.71
N VAL A 53 4.11 -6.45 2.82
CA VAL A 53 4.77 -7.16 1.71
C VAL A 53 3.98 -8.41 1.34
N SER A 54 3.69 -9.26 2.32
CA SER A 54 2.97 -10.53 2.09
C SER A 54 1.60 -10.29 1.45
N LEU A 55 0.91 -9.22 1.85
CA LEU A 55 -0.37 -8.84 1.28
C LEU A 55 -0.26 -8.48 -0.22
N VAL A 56 0.72 -7.66 -0.59
CA VAL A 56 0.94 -7.25 -1.99
C VAL A 56 1.43 -8.41 -2.85
N ASP A 57 2.30 -9.26 -2.31
CA ASP A 57 2.78 -10.47 -2.97
C ASP A 57 1.64 -11.47 -3.22
N ALA A 58 0.80 -11.72 -2.22
CA ALA A 58 -0.36 -12.60 -2.36
C ALA A 58 -1.34 -12.10 -3.44
N GLY A 59 -1.60 -10.78 -3.48
CA GLY A 59 -2.39 -10.17 -4.54
C GLY A 59 -1.78 -10.35 -5.92
N SER A 60 -0.46 -10.14 -6.04
CA SER A 60 0.26 -10.29 -7.32
C SER A 60 0.27 -11.73 -7.80
N GLN A 61 0.43 -12.70 -6.89
CA GLN A 61 0.38 -14.12 -7.19
C GLN A 61 -1.02 -14.56 -7.64
N LEU A 62 -2.08 -14.07 -6.98
CA LEU A 62 -3.46 -14.35 -7.39
C LEU A 62 -3.72 -13.86 -8.82
N LEU A 63 -3.27 -12.63 -9.12
CA LEU A 63 -3.42 -12.05 -10.44
C LEU A 63 -2.71 -12.88 -11.51
N HIS A 64 -1.46 -13.26 -11.26
CA HIS A 64 -0.69 -14.09 -12.17
C HIS A 64 -1.32 -15.47 -12.39
N LYS A 65 -1.85 -16.09 -11.33
CA LYS A 65 -2.52 -17.40 -11.41
C LYS A 65 -3.71 -17.41 -12.38
N TRP A 66 -4.49 -16.33 -12.40
CA TRP A 66 -5.74 -16.25 -13.17
C TRP A 66 -5.62 -15.44 -14.47
N GLN A 67 -4.42 -15.01 -14.85
CA GLN A 67 -4.19 -14.06 -15.94
C GLN A 67 -4.81 -14.48 -17.29
N ASP A 68 -4.85 -15.78 -17.56
CA ASP A 68 -5.32 -16.36 -18.83
C ASP A 68 -6.81 -16.77 -18.80
N ASP A 69 -7.47 -16.70 -17.64
CA ASP A 69 -8.87 -17.06 -17.47
C ASP A 69 -9.81 -15.87 -17.73
N LYS A 70 -10.68 -15.97 -18.73
CA LYS A 70 -11.57 -14.86 -19.13
C LYS A 70 -12.62 -14.47 -18.07
N THR A 71 -12.98 -15.38 -17.19
CA THR A 71 -14.02 -15.17 -16.17
C THR A 71 -13.40 -14.75 -14.84
N MET A 72 -12.30 -15.39 -14.44
CA MET A 72 -11.64 -15.18 -13.15
C MET A 72 -10.67 -14.01 -13.18
N SER A 73 -10.01 -13.74 -14.31
CA SER A 73 -9.04 -12.65 -14.44
C SER A 73 -9.60 -11.29 -14.02
N PRO A 74 -10.80 -10.86 -14.46
CA PRO A 74 -11.37 -9.59 -14.02
C PRO A 74 -11.60 -9.51 -12.49
N ILE A 75 -12.03 -10.62 -11.87
CA ILE A 75 -12.25 -10.69 -10.43
C ILE A 75 -10.91 -10.63 -9.69
N ALA A 76 -9.89 -11.34 -10.19
CA ALA A 76 -8.54 -11.31 -9.65
C ALA A 76 -7.94 -9.89 -9.72
N HIS A 77 -8.16 -9.18 -10.83
CA HIS A 77 -7.79 -7.77 -10.99
C HIS A 77 -8.47 -6.88 -9.95
N ASP A 78 -9.78 -7.02 -9.74
CA ASP A 78 -10.49 -6.21 -8.74
C ASP A 78 -10.00 -6.48 -7.31
N ILE A 79 -9.72 -7.74 -6.96
CA ILE A 79 -9.14 -8.13 -5.66
C ILE A 79 -7.73 -7.54 -5.52
N PHE A 80 -6.90 -7.61 -6.57
CA PHE A 80 -5.57 -7.03 -6.56
C PHE A 80 -5.60 -5.51 -6.38
N ASP A 81 -6.46 -4.81 -7.10
CA ASP A 81 -6.62 -3.37 -6.97
C ASP A 81 -7.11 -2.97 -5.56
N PHE A 82 -8.02 -3.75 -4.97
CA PHE A 82 -8.43 -3.58 -3.58
C PHE A 82 -7.25 -3.72 -2.60
N VAL A 83 -6.43 -4.76 -2.77
CA VAL A 83 -5.21 -5.00 -1.98
C VAL A 83 -4.25 -3.82 -2.10
N VAL A 84 -3.94 -3.41 -3.32
CA VAL A 84 -3.00 -2.33 -3.62
C VAL A 84 -3.51 -1.00 -3.04
N ALA A 85 -4.78 -0.66 -3.23
CA ALA A 85 -5.38 0.55 -2.67
C ALA A 85 -5.30 0.56 -1.14
N SER A 86 -5.62 -0.57 -0.50
CA SER A 86 -5.59 -0.72 0.95
C SER A 86 -4.18 -0.61 1.53
N ALA A 87 -3.19 -1.25 0.90
CA ALA A 87 -1.78 -1.14 1.29
C ALA A 87 -1.27 0.30 1.15
N ASN A 88 -1.61 0.99 0.05
CA ASN A 88 -1.28 2.40 -0.12
C ASN A 88 -1.93 3.26 0.97
N SER A 89 -3.20 3.02 1.29
CA SER A 89 -3.90 3.72 2.36
C SER A 89 -3.18 3.56 3.70
N ALA A 90 -2.88 2.32 4.08
CA ALA A 90 -2.20 2.01 5.34
C ALA A 90 -0.81 2.67 5.42
N LEU A 91 0.01 2.51 4.39
CA LEU A 91 1.39 3.00 4.38
C LEU A 91 1.48 4.53 4.27
N GLN A 92 0.65 5.16 3.44
CA GLN A 92 0.75 6.59 3.17
C GLN A 92 -0.02 7.47 4.17
N THR A 93 -1.05 6.94 4.83
CA THR A 93 -1.95 7.77 5.66
C THR A 93 -1.89 7.46 7.15
N VAL A 94 -1.61 6.20 7.52
CA VAL A 94 -1.61 5.79 8.93
C VAL A 94 -0.20 5.93 9.49
N ARG A 95 0.02 6.95 10.34
CA ARG A 95 1.36 7.24 10.90
C ARG A 95 1.74 6.34 12.08
N ASN A 96 0.76 5.99 12.92
CA ASN A 96 0.98 5.18 14.12
C ASN A 96 1.21 3.72 13.73
N TYR A 97 2.34 3.14 14.14
CA TYR A 97 2.74 1.78 13.77
C TYR A 97 1.72 0.71 14.22
N THR A 98 1.23 0.81 15.45
CA THR A 98 0.26 -0.14 16.01
C THR A 98 -1.06 -0.09 15.25
N LEU A 99 -1.56 1.11 14.96
CA LEU A 99 -2.78 1.30 14.17
C LEU A 99 -2.59 0.77 12.75
N ARG A 100 -1.43 1.02 12.15
CA ARG A 100 -1.08 0.53 10.80
C ARG A 100 -1.00 -1.00 10.76
N LEU A 101 -0.35 -1.64 11.73
CA LEU A 101 -0.30 -3.10 11.84
C LEU A 101 -1.71 -3.69 11.97
N ASN A 102 -2.53 -3.14 12.87
CA ASN A 102 -3.92 -3.58 13.04
C ASN A 102 -4.75 -3.40 11.76
N TYR A 103 -4.55 -2.29 11.05
CA TYR A 103 -5.18 -2.05 9.75
C TYR A 103 -4.77 -3.11 8.73
N LEU A 104 -3.45 -3.33 8.56
CA LEU A 104 -2.90 -4.29 7.60
C LEU A 104 -3.36 -5.72 7.88
N ASN A 105 -3.45 -6.12 9.15
CA ASN A 105 -3.95 -7.44 9.53
C ASN A 105 -5.42 -7.62 9.12
N LYS A 106 -6.28 -6.64 9.41
CA LYS A 106 -7.70 -6.69 9.00
C LYS A 106 -7.88 -6.78 7.49
N ILE A 107 -7.09 -6.00 6.73
CA ILE A 107 -7.11 -6.07 5.27
C ILE A 107 -6.59 -7.42 4.79
N SER A 108 -5.55 -7.96 5.43
CA SER A 108 -5.00 -9.26 5.07
C SER A 108 -6.03 -10.37 5.25
N ASP A 109 -6.74 -10.39 6.38
CA ASP A 109 -7.79 -11.38 6.65
C ASP A 109 -8.94 -11.26 5.64
N HIS A 110 -9.37 -10.04 5.32
CA HIS A 110 -10.43 -9.84 4.34
C HIS A 110 -9.99 -10.22 2.91
N SER A 111 -8.76 -9.86 2.54
CA SER A 111 -8.19 -10.21 1.23
C SER A 111 -8.06 -11.72 1.07
N LYS A 112 -7.62 -12.45 2.11
CA LYS A 112 -7.59 -13.92 2.12
C LYS A 112 -8.97 -14.52 1.87
N THR A 113 -10.02 -13.98 2.49
CA THR A 113 -11.39 -14.44 2.24
C THR A 113 -11.79 -14.29 0.78
N LEU A 114 -11.50 -13.14 0.14
CA LEU A 114 -11.78 -12.93 -1.29
C LEU A 114 -10.93 -13.84 -2.19
N MET A 115 -9.64 -13.99 -1.89
CA MET A 115 -8.72 -14.84 -2.63
C MET A 115 -9.13 -16.31 -2.57
N ASN A 116 -9.52 -16.80 -1.40
CA ASN A 116 -10.01 -18.16 -1.20
C ASN A 116 -11.33 -18.37 -1.94
N ALA A 117 -12.26 -17.42 -1.83
CA ALA A 117 -13.52 -17.47 -2.55
C ALA A 117 -13.32 -17.54 -4.07
N LEU A 118 -12.33 -16.83 -4.62
CA LEU A 118 -11.97 -16.93 -6.04
C LEU A 118 -11.33 -18.27 -6.38
N ASN A 119 -10.43 -18.78 -5.53
CA ASN A 119 -9.75 -20.05 -5.75
C ASN A 119 -10.68 -21.27 -5.71
N GLU A 120 -11.76 -21.19 -4.94
CA GLU A 120 -12.77 -22.24 -4.78
C GLU A 120 -13.99 -22.04 -5.69
N LEU A 121 -13.98 -21.01 -6.53
CA LEU A 121 -15.14 -20.63 -7.35
C LEU A 121 -15.35 -21.62 -8.49
N ASP A 122 -16.55 -22.21 -8.55
CA ASP A 122 -17.01 -22.96 -9.71
C ASP A 122 -17.40 -21.98 -10.85
N PRO A 123 -16.68 -21.97 -12.00
CA PRO A 123 -16.96 -21.06 -13.10
C PRO A 123 -18.35 -21.26 -13.74
N THR A 124 -18.94 -22.44 -13.58
CA THR A 124 -20.27 -22.76 -14.14
C THR A 124 -21.41 -22.19 -13.29
N ASN A 125 -21.13 -21.86 -12.02
CA ASN A 125 -22.08 -21.25 -11.11
C ASN A 125 -22.14 -19.74 -11.32
N VAL A 126 -22.88 -19.31 -12.33
CA VAL A 126 -23.02 -17.92 -12.75
C VAL A 126 -23.42 -16.98 -11.60
N ILE A 127 -24.28 -17.43 -10.68
CA ILE A 127 -24.75 -16.63 -9.53
C ILE A 127 -23.58 -16.31 -8.59
N ASN A 128 -22.78 -17.31 -8.23
CA ASN A 128 -21.64 -17.10 -7.35
C ASN A 128 -20.54 -16.28 -8.01
N VAL A 129 -20.29 -16.48 -9.30
CA VAL A 129 -19.35 -15.68 -10.09
C VAL A 129 -19.77 -14.21 -10.08
N GLN A 130 -21.03 -13.91 -10.39
CA GLN A 130 -21.55 -12.53 -10.39
C GLN A 130 -21.49 -11.89 -9.00
N ARG A 131 -21.81 -12.65 -7.95
CA ARG A 131 -21.73 -12.17 -6.57
C ARG A 131 -20.31 -11.78 -6.18
N LEU A 132 -19.34 -12.67 -6.41
CA LEU A 132 -17.94 -12.39 -6.07
C LEU A 132 -17.38 -11.23 -6.89
N ALA A 133 -17.70 -11.15 -8.19
CA ALA A 133 -17.31 -10.02 -9.03
C ALA A 133 -17.85 -8.70 -8.48
N LYS A 134 -19.13 -8.65 -8.09
CA LYS A 134 -19.75 -7.47 -7.49
C LYS A 134 -19.10 -7.08 -6.17
N ASP A 135 -18.84 -8.06 -5.30
CA ASP A 135 -18.21 -7.83 -4.01
C ASP A 135 -16.79 -7.26 -4.19
N ALA A 136 -15.96 -7.90 -5.02
CA ALA A 136 -14.60 -7.44 -5.33
C ALA A 136 -14.58 -6.02 -5.90
N ALA A 137 -15.44 -5.73 -6.89
CA ALA A 137 -15.56 -4.39 -7.46
C ALA A 137 -16.00 -3.34 -6.42
N THR A 138 -16.94 -3.69 -5.54
CA THR A 138 -17.43 -2.80 -4.48
C THR A 138 -16.31 -2.45 -3.50
N TYR A 139 -15.56 -3.45 -3.03
CA TYR A 139 -14.44 -3.23 -2.12
C TYR A 139 -13.31 -2.43 -2.77
N ARG A 140 -12.97 -2.75 -4.02
CA ARG A 140 -12.00 -1.97 -4.80
C ARG A 140 -12.40 -0.50 -4.87
N ASN A 141 -13.62 -0.22 -5.28
CA ASN A 141 -14.10 1.15 -5.46
C ASN A 141 -14.12 1.91 -4.12
N ALA A 142 -14.62 1.27 -3.06
CA ALA A 142 -14.66 1.85 -1.72
C ALA A 142 -13.25 2.21 -1.22
N MET A 143 -12.28 1.32 -1.42
CA MET A 143 -10.90 1.58 -0.98
C MET A 143 -10.18 2.61 -1.83
N LEU A 144 -10.42 2.64 -3.14
CA LEU A 144 -9.90 3.71 -3.99
C LEU A 144 -10.46 5.07 -3.58
N GLU A 145 -11.76 5.17 -3.30
CA GLU A 145 -12.39 6.41 -2.84
C GLU A 145 -11.86 6.82 -1.46
N TYR A 146 -11.80 5.89 -0.51
CA TYR A 146 -11.24 6.13 0.82
C TYR A 146 -9.82 6.66 0.71
N THR A 147 -8.94 5.99 -0.03
CA THR A 147 -7.54 6.39 -0.19
C THR A 147 -7.43 7.78 -0.83
N ARG A 148 -8.28 8.11 -1.80
CA ARG A 148 -8.35 9.45 -2.40
C ARG A 148 -8.79 10.54 -1.43
N LYS A 149 -9.74 10.25 -0.54
CA LYS A 149 -10.28 11.24 0.42
C LYS A 149 -9.24 11.72 1.42
N TYR A 150 -8.34 10.84 1.85
CA TYR A 150 -7.33 11.15 2.87
C TYR A 150 -6.03 11.76 2.32
N GLN A 151 -5.96 12.06 1.02
CA GLN A 151 -4.86 12.87 0.50
C GLN A 151 -5.04 14.35 0.85
N SER A 152 -3.98 14.96 1.40
CA SER A 152 -3.96 16.40 1.61
C SER A 152 -4.09 17.13 0.26
N PRO A 153 -4.85 18.23 0.18
CA PRO A 153 -4.91 19.06 -1.03
C PRO A 153 -3.53 19.48 -1.54
N ALA A 154 -2.59 19.75 -0.63
CA ALA A 154 -1.20 20.10 -0.96
C ALA A 154 -0.46 18.96 -1.67
N SER A 155 -0.55 17.73 -1.16
CA SER A 155 0.09 16.55 -1.78
C SER A 155 -0.47 16.27 -3.17
N ARG A 156 -1.78 16.45 -3.35
CA ARG A 156 -2.46 16.32 -4.66
C ARG A 156 -1.97 17.36 -5.67
N ASN A 157 -1.90 18.62 -5.26
CA ASN A 157 -1.44 19.70 -6.13
C ASN A 157 0.04 19.55 -6.49
N PHE A 158 0.87 19.11 -5.54
CA PHE A 158 2.29 18.83 -5.80
C PHE A 158 2.47 17.66 -6.75
N SER A 159 1.77 16.54 -6.54
CA SER A 159 1.81 15.39 -7.45
C SER A 159 1.33 15.76 -8.87
N LYS A 160 0.28 16.58 -8.96
CA LYS A 160 -0.20 17.13 -10.24
C LYS A 160 0.88 17.96 -10.91
N MET A 161 1.46 18.90 -10.18
CA MET A 161 2.52 19.78 -10.67
C MET A 161 3.70 18.96 -11.20
N LEU A 162 4.16 17.93 -10.48
CA LEU A 162 5.25 17.06 -10.95
C LEU A 162 4.90 16.35 -12.26
N LYS A 163 3.68 15.84 -12.39
CA LYS A 163 3.21 15.18 -13.62
C LYS A 163 3.12 16.16 -14.79
N ASP A 164 2.52 17.34 -14.56
CA ASP A 164 2.31 18.37 -15.58
C ASP A 164 3.64 19.00 -16.05
N THR A 165 4.62 19.11 -15.16
CA THR A 165 5.94 19.69 -15.46
C THR A 165 6.94 18.69 -16.02
N GLY A 166 6.66 17.39 -15.95
CA GLY A 166 7.61 16.34 -16.33
C GLY A 166 8.86 16.26 -15.44
N LEU A 167 8.87 16.98 -14.31
CA LEU A 167 9.98 17.01 -13.36
C LEU A 167 10.21 15.61 -12.76
N LYS A 168 11.41 15.07 -12.96
CA LYS A 168 11.81 13.80 -12.38
C LYS A 168 12.35 14.01 -10.96
N PHE A 169 12.29 12.95 -10.16
CA PHE A 169 12.86 12.97 -8.82
C PHE A 169 14.35 13.36 -8.80
N GLN A 170 15.11 12.89 -9.78
CA GLN A 170 16.53 13.24 -9.93
C GLN A 170 16.73 14.74 -10.10
N ASP A 171 15.87 15.41 -10.88
CA ASP A 171 15.94 16.86 -11.07
C ASP A 171 15.68 17.62 -9.76
N LEU A 172 14.81 17.10 -8.89
CA LEU A 172 14.52 17.68 -7.58
C LEU A 172 15.68 17.49 -6.61
N VAL A 173 16.28 16.30 -6.57
CA VAL A 173 17.46 16.00 -5.74
C VAL A 173 18.62 16.90 -6.15
N GLN A 174 18.89 16.99 -7.45
CA GLN A 174 19.98 17.80 -7.97
C GLN A 174 19.78 19.30 -7.67
N ARG A 175 18.54 19.80 -7.75
CA ARG A 175 18.19 21.17 -7.33
C ARG A 175 18.42 21.39 -5.84
N TYR A 176 18.00 20.45 -5.00
CA TYR A 176 18.20 20.54 -3.56
C TYR A 176 19.69 20.55 -3.19
N ASP A 177 20.48 19.66 -3.78
CA ASP A 177 21.92 19.58 -3.56
C ASP A 177 22.63 20.85 -4.04
N SER A 178 22.27 21.35 -5.22
CA SER A 178 22.79 22.62 -5.76
C SER A 178 22.45 23.80 -4.84
N HIS A 179 21.23 23.83 -4.31
CA HIS A 179 20.80 24.89 -3.40
C HIS A 179 21.51 24.80 -2.04
N LYS A 180 21.76 23.58 -1.54
CA LYS A 180 22.47 23.33 -0.29
C LYS A 180 23.95 23.74 -0.39
N LEU A 181 24.58 23.50 -1.54
CA LEU A 181 25.94 23.95 -1.87
C LEU A 181 26.03 25.48 -1.95
N MET A 182 24.99 26.17 -2.43
CA MET A 182 24.96 27.63 -2.44
C MET A 182 24.73 28.25 -1.05
N MET A 183 24.05 27.55 -0.14
CA MET A 183 23.75 28.02 1.22
C MET A 183 24.90 27.76 2.22
N ASN A 184 25.80 26.82 1.92
CA ASN A 184 27.01 26.55 2.69
C ASN A 184 28.23 26.46 1.74
N PRO A 185 28.74 27.59 1.23
CA PRO A 185 29.98 27.59 0.49
C PRO A 185 31.12 27.22 1.45
N VAL A 186 31.92 26.22 1.07
CA VAL A 186 33.17 25.85 1.75
C VAL A 186 34.14 27.01 1.74
#